data_AF-A0A3P7JJG6-F1
#
_entry.id   AF-A0A3P7JJG6-F1
#
_cell.length_a   1.000
_cell.length_b   1.000
_cell.length_c   1.000
_cell.angle_alpha   90.00
_cell.angle_beta   90.00
_cell.angle_gamma   90.00
#
_symmetry.space_group_name_H-M   'P 1'
#
loop_
_entity.id
_entity.type
_entity.pdbx_description
1 polymer ?
#
loop_
_entity_poly.entity_id
_entity_poly.type
_entity_poly.pdbx_seq_one_letter_code
_entity_poly.pdbx_strand_id
1 'polypeptide(L)'
;AATDEQALAAEHIEVEFQDNQASYYVKAYYAARFRLLRKLLFVEGEEAFIRSLSQSTFWTPQGGKSGSFFYRTQDDRFVVKQMSRFEIQSFVEFAPHYFDYVKTAVVENKLTTLCK
;
A
#
# COMPACT_ATOMS: atom_id res chain seq x y z
N ALA A 1 -11.94 -22.03 -5.10
CA ALA A 1 -13.06 -21.94 -4.12
C ALA A 1 -12.60 -22.34 -2.72
N ALA A 2 -12.30 -23.60 -2.41
CA ALA A 2 -11.71 -23.96 -1.10
C ALA A 2 -10.20 -23.66 -0.98
N THR A 3 -9.49 -23.53 -2.10
CA THR A 3 -8.04 -23.27 -2.16
C THR A 3 -7.64 -21.79 -2.09
N ASP A 4 -8.57 -20.87 -2.33
CA ASP A 4 -8.29 -19.43 -2.35
C ASP A 4 -8.49 -18.78 -0.96
N GLU A 5 -9.40 -19.32 -0.14
CA GLU A 5 -9.68 -18.83 1.22
C GLU A 5 -8.63 -19.28 2.24
N GLN A 6 -7.99 -20.45 2.03
CA GLN A 6 -6.88 -20.91 2.88
C GLN A 6 -5.57 -20.14 2.63
N ALA A 7 -5.44 -19.41 1.51
CA ALA A 7 -4.30 -18.55 1.20
C ALA A 7 -4.39 -17.14 1.84
N LEU A 8 -5.57 -16.75 2.37
CA LEU A 8 -5.76 -15.52 3.14
C LEU A 8 -5.19 -15.58 4.57
N ALA A 9 -4.72 -16.74 5.01
CA ALA A 9 -4.36 -17.02 6.40
C ALA A 9 -3.07 -16.34 6.91
N ALA A 10 -2.33 -15.61 6.07
CA ALA A 10 -1.33 -14.64 6.51
C ALA A 10 -1.71 -13.27 5.95
N GLU A 11 -2.80 -12.70 6.46
CA GLU A 11 -3.30 -11.39 6.04
C GLU A 11 -2.21 -10.31 6.15
N HIS A 12 -1.23 -10.49 7.03
CA HIS A 12 -0.06 -9.64 7.16
C HIS A 12 1.22 -10.47 7.01
N ILE A 13 2.24 -9.89 6.38
CA ILE A 13 3.58 -10.48 6.30
C ILE A 13 4.47 -9.71 7.25
N GLU A 14 5.23 -10.44 8.06
CA GLU A 14 6.24 -9.87 8.96
C GLU A 14 7.60 -10.45 8.59
N VAL A 15 8.59 -9.58 8.43
CA VAL A 15 9.96 -9.95 8.06
C VAL A 15 10.90 -9.26 9.03
N GLU A 16 11.78 -10.06 9.63
CA GLU A 16 12.89 -9.58 10.43
C GLU A 16 14.18 -9.86 9.67
N PHE A 17 15.06 -8.85 9.65
CA PHE A 17 16.40 -8.96 9.11
C PHE A 17 17.39 -8.47 10.17
N GLN A 18 18.48 -9.21 10.34
CA GLN A 18 19.57 -8.82 11.21
C GLN A 18 20.90 -9.32 10.64
N ASP A 19 21.85 -8.40 10.53
CA ASP A 19 23.25 -8.69 10.26
C ASP A 19 24.17 -7.90 11.20
N ASN A 20 25.47 -7.90 10.94
CA ASN A 20 26.46 -7.19 11.78
C ASN A 20 26.37 -5.66 11.67
N GLN A 21 25.68 -5.11 10.66
CA GLN A 21 25.60 -3.68 10.39
C GLN A 21 24.22 -3.11 10.71
N ALA A 22 23.16 -3.90 10.62
CA ALA A 22 21.81 -3.42 10.81
C ALA A 22 20.82 -4.48 11.28
N SER A 23 19.74 -4.01 11.90
CA SER A 23 18.55 -4.79 12.23
C SER A 23 17.31 -4.02 11.83
N TYR A 24 16.40 -4.69 11.13
CA TYR A 24 15.13 -4.12 10.67
C TYR A 24 13.98 -5.10 10.86
N TYR A 25 12.81 -4.55 11.18
CA TYR A 25 11.53 -5.25 11.20
C TYR A 25 10.60 -4.57 10.21
N VAL A 26 9.96 -5.37 9.34
CA VAL A 26 9.00 -4.89 8.35
C VAL A 26 7.71 -5.67 8.48
N LYS A 27 6.60 -4.93 8.64
CA LYS A 27 5.25 -5.49 8.60
C LYS A 27 4.49 -4.95 7.38
N ALA A 28 4.15 -5.84 6.46
CA ALA A 28 3.30 -5.55 5.31
C ALA A 28 1.86 -6.00 5.60
N TYR A 29 0.99 -5.04 5.89
CA TYR A 29 -0.43 -5.28 6.10
C TYR A 29 -1.13 -5.62 4.78
N TYR A 30 -2.08 -6.57 4.83
CA TYR A 30 -2.91 -7.01 3.70
C TYR A 30 -2.11 -7.31 2.42
N ALA A 31 -0.91 -7.90 2.55
CA ALA A 31 0.07 -7.97 1.46
C ALA A 31 -0.51 -8.58 0.17
N ALA A 32 -1.24 -9.70 0.30
CA ALA A 32 -1.91 -10.34 -0.83
C ALA A 32 -3.04 -9.48 -1.42
N ARG A 33 -3.85 -8.81 -0.60
CA ARG A 33 -4.96 -7.95 -1.08
C ARG A 33 -4.44 -6.71 -1.78
N PHE A 34 -3.38 -6.09 -1.27
CA PHE A 34 -2.71 -4.99 -1.97
C PHE A 34 -2.06 -5.43 -3.28
N ARG A 35 -1.45 -6.62 -3.35
CA ARG A 35 -0.94 -7.17 -4.61
C ARG A 35 -2.06 -7.36 -5.64
N LEU A 36 -3.20 -7.90 -5.23
CA LEU A 36 -4.38 -8.04 -6.09
C LEU A 36 -4.94 -6.68 -6.54
N LEU A 37 -5.02 -5.71 -5.61
CA LEU A 37 -5.45 -4.35 -5.92
C LEU A 37 -4.50 -3.69 -6.92
N ARG A 38 -3.18 -3.85 -6.76
CA ARG A 38 -2.19 -3.34 -7.71
C ARG A 38 -2.34 -3.96 -9.08
N LYS A 39 -2.54 -5.28 -9.16
CA LYS A 39 -2.81 -5.96 -10.43
C LYS A 39 -4.05 -5.43 -11.14
N LEU A 40 -5.07 -5.02 -10.37
CA LEU A 40 -6.31 -4.45 -10.91
C LEU A 40 -6.14 -3.01 -11.39
N LEU A 41 -5.34 -2.20 -10.69
CA LEU A 41 -5.20 -0.77 -10.95
C LEU A 41 -4.02 -0.39 -11.85
N PHE A 42 -2.95 -1.18 -11.86
CA PHE A 42 -1.69 -0.85 -12.55
C PHE A 42 -1.44 -1.82 -13.71
N VAL A 43 -1.67 -1.34 -14.93
CA VAL A 43 -1.50 -2.13 -16.16
C VAL A 43 -0.05 -2.53 -16.46
N GLU A 44 0.93 -1.79 -15.94
CA GLU A 44 2.36 -2.04 -16.17
C GLU A 44 2.94 -3.15 -15.27
N GLY A 45 2.16 -3.64 -14.30
CA GLY A 45 2.53 -4.75 -13.44
C GLY A 45 3.40 -4.40 -12.23
N GLU A 46 3.69 -5.42 -11.42
CA GLU A 46 4.35 -5.27 -10.12
C GLU A 46 5.79 -4.74 -10.23
N GLU A 47 6.54 -5.16 -11.24
CA GLU A 47 7.94 -4.73 -11.45
C GLU A 47 8.05 -3.23 -11.70
N ALA A 48 7.10 -2.65 -12.45
CA ALA A 48 7.05 -1.21 -12.68
C ALA A 48 6.75 -0.44 -11.38
N PHE A 49 5.83 -0.96 -10.56
CA PHE A 49 5.53 -0.42 -9.24
C PHE A 49 6.76 -0.44 -8.32
N ILE A 50 7.47 -1.57 -8.23
CA ILE A 50 8.68 -1.71 -7.42
C ILE A 50 9.78 -0.75 -7.91
N ARG A 51 10.01 -0.66 -9.22
CA ARG A 51 11.00 0.24 -9.80
C ARG A 51 10.70 1.70 -9.48
N SER A 52 9.44 2.11 -9.61
CA SER A 52 9.01 3.47 -9.28
C SER A 52 9.28 3.81 -7.81
N LEU A 53 8.90 2.91 -6.88
CA LEU A 53 9.14 3.11 -5.44
C LEU A 53 10.63 3.13 -5.06
N SER A 54 11.47 2.38 -5.78
CA SER A 54 12.92 2.33 -5.50
C SER A 54 13.61 3.69 -5.63
N GLN A 55 13.00 4.63 -6.37
CA GLN A 55 13.50 5.98 -6.55
C GLN A 55 12.46 7.00 -6.07
N SER A 56 12.50 7.30 -4.78
CA SER A 56 11.66 8.33 -4.17
C SER A 56 12.50 9.39 -3.47
N THR A 57 11.98 10.62 -3.46
CA THR A 57 12.63 11.77 -2.85
C THR A 57 11.71 12.39 -1.81
N PHE A 58 12.31 12.86 -0.72
CA PHE A 58 11.59 13.60 0.31
C PHE A 58 10.91 14.83 -0.30
N TRP A 59 9.65 15.03 0.07
CA TRP A 59 8.82 16.12 -0.41
C TRP A 59 8.06 16.74 0.76
N THR A 60 8.11 18.07 0.86
CA THR A 60 7.30 18.80 1.83
C THR A 60 6.10 19.43 1.11
N PRO A 61 4.88 18.87 1.25
CA PRO A 61 3.71 19.47 0.63
C PRO A 61 3.38 20.82 1.29
N GLN A 62 3.01 21.81 0.48
CA GLN A 62 2.53 23.09 0.99
C GLN A 62 1.12 22.90 1.58
N GLY A 63 0.92 23.29 2.85
CA GLY A 63 -0.41 23.28 3.49
C GLY A 63 -0.74 22.08 4.38
N GLY A 64 0.25 21.31 4.82
CA GLY A 64 0.05 20.20 5.77
C GLY A 64 -0.23 20.69 7.20
N LYS A 65 -1.36 20.27 7.79
CA LYS A 65 -1.68 20.51 9.21
C LYS A 65 -0.97 19.52 10.13
N SER A 66 -0.75 18.30 9.63
CA SER A 66 0.01 17.24 10.29
C SER A 66 1.44 17.27 9.76
N GLY A 67 2.44 17.41 10.63
CA GLY A 67 3.87 17.37 10.27
C GLY A 67 4.37 16.00 9.79
N SER A 68 3.53 15.26 9.06
CA SER A 68 3.86 13.95 8.48
C SER A 68 4.89 14.11 7.37
N PHE A 69 5.82 13.17 7.27
CA PHE A 69 6.74 13.12 6.14
C PHE A 69 6.03 12.59 4.89
N PHE A 70 6.35 13.21 3.75
CA PHE A 70 5.91 12.77 2.44
C PHE A 70 7.13 12.53 1.55
N TYR A 71 6.98 11.59 0.63
CA TYR A 71 7.90 11.33 -0.45
C TYR A 71 7.10 11.19 -1.73
N ARG A 72 7.76 11.42 -2.85
CA ARG A 72 7.19 11.21 -4.19
C ARG A 72 8.19 10.43 -5.03
N THR A 73 7.70 9.51 -5.86
CA THR A 73 8.54 8.78 -6.82
C THR A 73 9.03 9.72 -7.91
N GLN A 74 10.22 9.49 -8.46
CA GLN A 74 10.82 10.38 -9.48
C GLN A 74 10.02 10.47 -10.78
N ASP A 75 9.23 9.43 -11.07
CA ASP A 75 8.31 9.40 -12.21
C ASP A 75 6.94 10.03 -11.90
N ASP A 76 6.78 10.63 -10.72
CA ASP A 76 5.62 11.37 -10.27
C ASP A 76 4.32 10.56 -10.14
N ARG A 77 4.46 9.24 -10.06
CA ARG A 77 3.31 8.32 -10.05
C ARG A 77 2.75 8.04 -8.68
N PHE A 78 3.60 8.02 -7.65
CA PHE A 78 3.19 7.63 -6.30
C PHE A 78 3.62 8.66 -5.26
N VAL A 79 2.77 8.81 -4.26
CA VAL A 79 3.06 9.56 -3.04
C VAL A 79 3.18 8.57 -1.90
N VAL A 80 4.28 8.63 -1.16
CA VAL A 80 4.49 7.83 0.06
C VAL A 80 4.30 8.75 1.24
N LYS A 81 3.36 8.41 2.12
CA LYS A 81 3.05 9.18 3.33
C LYS A 81 3.45 8.39 4.56
N GLN A 82 4.13 9.05 5.50
CA GLN A 82 4.29 8.54 6.84
C GLN A 82 2.96 8.60 7.58
N MET A 83 2.48 7.44 8.01
CA MET A 83 1.25 7.30 8.77
C MET A 83 1.57 7.11 10.26
N SER A 84 0.82 7.78 11.12
CA SER A 84 0.86 7.55 12.56
C SER A 84 0.26 6.18 12.92
N ARG A 85 0.56 5.69 14.12
CA ARG A 85 0.00 4.43 14.63
C ARG A 85 -1.53 4.41 14.59
N PHE A 86 -2.17 5.53 14.93
CA PHE A 86 -3.64 5.64 14.92
C PHE A 86 -4.22 5.58 13.51
N GLU A 87 -3.57 6.24 12.54
CA GLU A 87 -4.00 6.17 11.14
C GLU A 87 -3.84 4.76 10.57
N ILE A 88 -2.75 4.05 10.90
CA ILE A 88 -2.56 2.64 10.51
C ILE A 88 -3.66 1.76 11.13
N GLN A 89 -3.93 1.91 12.42
CA GLN A 89 -4.96 1.12 13.12
C GLN A 89 -6.34 1.36 12.51
N SER A 90 -6.69 2.62 12.26
CA SER A 90 -7.94 2.99 11.59
C SER A 90 -8.01 2.39 10.18
N PHE A 91 -6.94 2.47 9.40
CA PHE A 91 -6.89 1.84 8.07
C PHE A 91 -7.12 0.34 8.14
N VAL A 92 -6.42 -0.38 9.01
CA VAL A 92 -6.55 -1.83 9.17
C VAL A 92 -7.99 -2.22 9.48
N GLU A 93 -8.70 -1.44 10.31
CA GLU A 93 -10.09 -1.69 10.66
C GLU A 93 -11.05 -1.62 9.46
N PHE A 94 -10.91 -0.62 8.57
CA PHE A 94 -11.79 -0.47 7.40
C PHE A 94 -11.24 -1.08 6.10
N ALA A 95 -9.99 -1.54 6.07
CA ALA A 95 -9.32 -2.03 4.86
C ALA A 95 -10.11 -3.11 4.10
N PRO A 96 -10.76 -4.10 4.76
CA PRO A 96 -11.59 -5.08 4.06
C PRO A 96 -12.68 -4.44 3.18
N HIS A 97 -13.40 -3.46 3.73
CA HIS A 97 -14.44 -2.72 3.01
C HIS A 97 -13.87 -1.86 1.89
N TYR A 98 -12.70 -1.25 2.11
CA TYR A 98 -12.01 -0.50 1.07
C TYR A 98 -11.63 -1.36 -0.13
N PHE A 99 -11.04 -2.55 0.10
CA PHE A 99 -10.67 -3.46 -0.99
C PHE A 99 -11.88 -3.90 -1.81
N ASP A 100 -12.98 -4.25 -1.13
CA ASP A 100 -14.21 -4.70 -1.81
C ASP A 100 -14.86 -3.55 -2.59
N TYR A 101 -14.88 -2.35 -2.03
CA TYR A 101 -15.41 -1.17 -2.71
C TYR A 101 -14.59 -0.80 -3.95
N VAL A 102 -13.26 -0.69 -3.86
CA VAL A 102 -12.42 -0.31 -5.01
C VAL A 102 -12.48 -1.39 -6.08
N LYS A 103 -12.45 -2.68 -5.71
CA LYS A 103 -12.62 -3.79 -6.65
C LYS A 103 -13.94 -3.67 -7.41
N THR A 104 -15.04 -3.46 -6.69
CA THR A 104 -16.38 -3.32 -7.30
C THR A 104 -16.43 -2.10 -8.22
N ALA A 105 -15.90 -0.96 -7.79
CA ALA A 105 -15.86 0.25 -8.61
C ALA A 105 -15.12 0.03 -9.93
N VAL A 106 -13.96 -0.65 -9.91
CA VAL A 106 -13.21 -0.94 -11.14
C VAL A 106 -13.93 -1.94 -12.04
N VAL A 107 -14.45 -3.03 -11.48
CA VAL A 107 -15.15 -4.08 -12.25
C VAL A 107 -16.41 -3.54 -12.91
N GLU A 108 -17.15 -2.69 -12.21
CA GLU A 108 -18.38 -2.05 -12.71
C GLU A 108 -18.11 -0.76 -13.51
N ASN A 109 -16.84 -0.40 -13.74
CA ASN A 109 -16.42 0.81 -14.43
C ASN A 109 -17.02 2.11 -13.83
N LYS A 110 -17.12 2.16 -12.51
CA LYS A 110 -17.57 3.32 -11.73
C LYS A 110 -16.38 4.17 -11.29
N LEU A 111 -16.54 5.49 -11.41
CA LEU A 111 -15.57 6.45 -10.91
C LEU A 111 -15.61 6.50 -9.37
N THR A 112 -14.46 6.73 -8.75
CA THR A 112 -14.34 6.95 -7.31
C THR A 112 -13.31 8.03 -7.01
N THR A 113 -13.57 8.78 -5.94
CA THR A 113 -12.67 9.81 -5.39
C THR A 113 -11.85 9.30 -4.21
N LEU A 114 -12.02 8.03 -3.80
CA LEU A 114 -11.17 7.43 -2.77
C LEU A 114 -9.73 7.33 -3.28
N CYS A 115 -8.79 7.50 -2.34
CA CYS A 115 -7.37 7.29 -2.60
C CYS A 115 -7.12 5.86 -3.11
N LYS A 116 -6.09 5.69 -3.94
CA LYS A 116 -5.69 4.41 -4.53
C LYS A 116 -4.21 4.14 -4.23
#